data_AF-A0A811N9D7-F1
#
_entry.id   AF-A0A811N9D7-F1
#
_cell.length_a   1.000
_cell.length_b   1.000
_cell.length_c   1.000
_cell.angle_alpha   90.00
_cell.angle_beta   90.00
_cell.angle_gamma   90.00
#
_symmetry.space_group_name_H-M   'P 1'
#
loop_
_entity.id
_entity.type
_entity.pdbx_description
1 polymer ?
#
loop_
_entity_poly.entity_id
_entity_poly.type
_entity_poly.pdbx_seq_one_letter_code
_entity_poly.pdbx_strand_id
1 'polypeptide(L)'
;MATTPQVLDEPAAAVVTSVFQPGKLAVEVISVDHDARPTPPIPILIAAPKDDAGTYPVAILLHGFFLQNRYYEQLLKHVASFGFIMVAPQFALAGHNRGGHTAFSLALGYANTSTSLKFSVLIGLDPVAGTGRSSQLPPAILTYEPSSFDITVPVLVIGTGLGDESENALFPPCAPVDVNHTEFYRECRAPCYQLVTKDYGHLDMLDDYAPKLVTCLYKEGSSCKDVMRRTVAGIMVAYFKAIMGEEDGDLMDILKHPGLTPTTLDPVEYRLA
;
A
#
# COMPACT_ATOMS: atom_id res chain seq x y z
N MET A 1 -35.44 -38.95 -23.62
CA MET A 1 -34.77 -37.64 -23.75
C MET A 1 -33.63 -37.63 -22.75
N ALA A 2 -32.39 -37.50 -23.20
CA ALA A 2 -31.25 -37.35 -22.29
C ALA A 2 -30.98 -35.84 -22.15
N THR A 3 -31.02 -35.32 -20.92
CA THR A 3 -30.59 -33.96 -20.62
C THR A 3 -29.08 -33.91 -20.60
N THR A 4 -28.48 -33.26 -21.58
CA THR A 4 -27.05 -32.91 -21.58
C THR A 4 -26.74 -32.06 -20.34
N PRO A 5 -25.67 -32.33 -19.57
CA PRO A 5 -25.21 -31.38 -18.57
C PRO A 5 -24.77 -30.11 -19.28
N GLN A 6 -25.25 -28.95 -18.83
CA GLN A 6 -24.60 -27.69 -19.20
C GLN A 6 -23.21 -27.70 -18.55
N VAL A 7 -22.18 -27.56 -19.38
CA VAL A 7 -20.86 -27.15 -18.89
C VAL A 7 -21.05 -25.73 -18.38
N LEU A 8 -20.91 -25.56 -17.06
CA LEU A 8 -20.63 -24.25 -16.49
C LEU A 8 -19.18 -23.93 -16.88
N ASP A 9 -19.00 -22.94 -17.74
CA ASP A 9 -17.67 -22.36 -17.94
C ASP A 9 -17.15 -21.86 -16.57
N GLU A 10 -15.87 -22.08 -16.28
CA GLU A 10 -15.16 -21.42 -15.18
C GLU A 10 -14.47 -20.14 -15.69
N PRO A 11 -15.02 -18.93 -15.41
CA PRO A 11 -14.25 -17.71 -15.42
C PRO A 11 -14.18 -17.08 -14.02
N ALA A 12 -13.01 -17.16 -13.37
CA ALA A 12 -12.59 -16.26 -12.27
C ALA A 12 -11.11 -16.47 -11.89
N ALA A 13 -10.74 -17.72 -11.53
CA ALA A 13 -9.47 -18.00 -10.85
C ALA A 13 -8.22 -17.56 -11.64
N ALA A 14 -8.19 -17.77 -12.96
CA ALA A 14 -7.02 -17.43 -13.78
C ALA A 14 -6.75 -15.92 -13.88
N VAL A 15 -7.79 -15.07 -13.83
CA VAL A 15 -7.66 -13.61 -14.02
C VAL A 15 -7.05 -12.96 -12.79
N VAL A 16 -7.60 -13.29 -11.60
CA VAL A 16 -7.10 -12.82 -10.30
C VAL A 16 -5.62 -13.13 -10.08
N THR A 17 -5.13 -14.30 -10.52
CA THR A 17 -3.70 -14.63 -10.38
C THR A 17 -2.77 -13.70 -11.17
N SER A 18 -3.27 -13.01 -12.21
CA SER A 18 -2.44 -12.20 -13.10
C SER A 18 -1.89 -10.94 -12.44
N VAL A 19 -2.69 -10.20 -11.65
CA VAL A 19 -2.21 -9.02 -10.91
C VAL A 19 -1.20 -9.37 -9.82
N PHE A 20 -1.18 -10.62 -9.36
CA PHE A 20 -0.21 -11.14 -8.39
C PHE A 20 1.07 -11.68 -9.02
N GLN A 21 1.23 -11.62 -10.35
CA GLN A 21 2.48 -11.87 -11.04
C GLN A 21 3.06 -10.55 -11.61
N PRO A 22 4.35 -10.49 -11.95
CA PRO A 22 4.89 -9.37 -12.71
C PRO A 22 4.10 -9.15 -14.00
N GLY A 23 3.77 -7.90 -14.29
CA GLY A 23 3.08 -7.48 -15.49
C GLY A 23 3.93 -7.62 -16.75
N LYS A 24 3.32 -7.34 -17.90
CA LYS A 24 3.91 -7.63 -19.23
C LYS A 24 4.99 -6.63 -19.66
N LEU A 25 5.04 -5.45 -19.04
CA LEU A 25 5.99 -4.40 -19.44
C LEU A 25 7.34 -4.59 -18.75
N ALA A 26 8.41 -4.48 -19.53
CA ALA A 26 9.76 -4.36 -18.99
C ALA A 26 9.88 -3.04 -18.23
N VAL A 27 10.48 -3.08 -17.03
CA VAL A 27 10.61 -1.92 -16.15
C VAL A 27 12.08 -1.53 -16.02
N GLU A 28 12.34 -0.23 -16.13
CA GLU A 28 13.60 0.36 -15.69
C GLU A 28 13.45 1.03 -14.33
N VAL A 29 14.55 1.07 -13.58
CA VAL A 29 14.64 1.82 -12.32
C VAL A 29 15.71 2.89 -12.47
N ILE A 30 15.30 4.13 -12.28
CA ILE A 30 16.11 5.33 -12.45
C ILE A 30 16.33 5.94 -11.06
N SER A 31 17.59 5.99 -10.63
CA SER A 31 18.01 6.77 -9.47
C SER A 31 18.35 8.19 -9.93
N VAL A 32 17.71 9.19 -9.34
CA VAL A 32 17.95 10.61 -9.61
C VAL A 32 18.69 11.23 -8.41
N ASP A 33 20.00 11.40 -8.56
CA ASP A 33 20.85 12.17 -7.66
C ASP A 33 21.06 13.58 -8.24
N HIS A 34 20.76 14.63 -7.46
CA HIS A 34 20.88 16.01 -7.91
C HIS A 34 22.24 16.63 -7.56
N ASP A 35 23.22 16.47 -8.46
CA ASP A 35 24.49 17.22 -8.42
C ASP A 35 24.33 18.68 -8.89
N ALA A 36 23.68 19.54 -8.08
CA ALA A 36 23.94 20.99 -8.04
C ALA A 36 23.13 21.73 -6.95
N ARG A 37 23.81 22.63 -6.22
CA ARG A 37 23.33 23.69 -5.28
C ARG A 37 23.23 23.29 -3.79
N PRO A 38 23.39 24.25 -2.84
CA PRO A 38 23.64 23.98 -1.41
C PRO A 38 22.35 23.81 -0.59
N THR A 39 21.43 22.98 -1.08
CA THR A 39 20.28 22.46 -0.32
C THR A 39 20.31 20.95 -0.45
N PRO A 40 20.05 20.16 0.61
CA PRO A 40 20.20 18.71 0.52
C PRO A 40 19.43 18.13 -0.66
N PRO A 41 20.10 17.47 -1.63
CA PRO A 41 19.43 16.66 -2.62
C PRO A 41 18.54 15.64 -1.90
N ILE A 42 17.34 15.46 -2.40
CA ILE A 42 16.39 14.45 -1.92
C ILE A 42 16.43 13.37 -3.00
N PRO A 43 17.14 12.24 -2.80
CA PRO A 43 17.26 11.21 -3.81
C PRO A 43 15.88 10.72 -4.27
N ILE A 44 15.68 10.49 -5.55
CA ILE A 44 14.41 9.97 -6.07
C ILE A 44 14.65 8.65 -6.78
N LEU A 45 13.89 7.63 -6.43
CA LEU A 45 13.86 6.35 -7.13
C LEU A 45 12.60 6.32 -8.00
N ILE A 46 12.73 6.11 -9.30
CA ILE A 46 11.60 6.04 -10.23
C ILE A 46 11.61 4.64 -10.85
N ALA A 47 10.47 3.95 -10.85
CA ALA A 47 10.26 2.74 -11.65
C ALA A 47 9.22 3.03 -12.74
N ALA A 48 9.56 2.75 -14.00
CA ALA A 48 8.73 3.08 -15.15
C ALA A 48 8.80 2.01 -16.26
N PRO A 49 7.77 1.88 -17.12
CA PRO A 49 7.84 1.10 -18.36
C PRO A 49 8.98 1.60 -19.24
N LYS A 50 9.85 0.68 -19.67
CA LYS A 50 11.13 0.98 -20.32
C LYS A 50 11.04 1.13 -21.85
N ASP A 51 10.44 0.14 -22.49
CA ASP A 51 10.53 -0.05 -23.95
C ASP A 51 9.19 0.21 -24.68
N ASP A 52 8.18 0.74 -23.97
CA ASP A 52 6.85 1.05 -24.48
C ASP A 52 6.56 2.55 -24.30
N ALA A 53 6.36 3.26 -25.41
CA ALA A 53 6.26 4.71 -25.43
C ALA A 53 4.79 5.14 -25.34
N GLY A 54 4.37 5.63 -24.18
CA GLY A 54 2.99 6.04 -23.93
C GLY A 54 2.83 7.07 -22.83
N THR A 55 1.57 7.42 -22.55
CA THR A 55 1.20 8.23 -21.38
C THR A 55 0.76 7.28 -20.28
N TYR A 56 1.45 7.32 -19.14
CA TYR A 56 1.16 6.44 -18.01
C TYR A 56 0.70 7.25 -16.78
N PRO A 57 -0.27 6.74 -16.00
CA PRO A 57 -0.59 7.29 -14.69
C PRO A 57 0.63 7.29 -13.75
N VAL A 58 0.78 8.35 -12.98
CA VAL A 58 1.87 8.52 -11.99
C VAL A 58 1.32 8.29 -10.60
N ALA A 59 1.98 7.43 -9.82
CA ALA A 59 1.71 7.23 -8.40
C ALA A 59 2.97 7.48 -7.57
N ILE A 60 2.80 8.13 -6.41
CA ILE A 60 3.91 8.44 -5.49
C ILE A 60 3.85 7.47 -4.33
N LEU A 61 4.89 6.67 -4.14
CA LEU A 61 5.09 5.87 -2.94
C LEU A 61 6.02 6.62 -2.00
N LEU A 62 5.61 6.78 -0.76
CA LEU A 62 6.42 7.37 0.29
C LEU A 62 6.94 6.22 1.20
N HIS A 63 8.14 6.31 1.76
CA HIS A 63 8.80 5.19 2.50
C HIS A 63 8.68 5.31 4.02
N GLY A 64 8.66 4.21 4.78
CA GLY A 64 8.43 4.28 6.24
C GLY A 64 9.53 4.98 7.05
N PHE A 65 9.28 5.17 8.34
CA PHE A 65 10.21 5.82 9.28
C PHE A 65 11.48 4.98 9.49
N PHE A 66 12.66 5.63 9.42
CA PHE A 66 13.97 4.99 9.35
C PHE A 66 14.19 4.02 8.17
N LEU A 67 13.26 3.95 7.21
CA LEU A 67 13.39 3.13 6.00
C LEU A 67 13.89 3.97 4.82
N GLN A 68 14.41 3.28 3.80
CA GLN A 68 14.88 3.90 2.56
C GLN A 68 13.92 3.59 1.41
N ASN A 69 13.78 4.50 0.46
CA ASN A 69 12.92 4.31 -0.72
C ASN A 69 13.26 3.03 -1.51
N ARG A 70 14.54 2.68 -1.59
CA ARG A 70 15.02 1.43 -2.20
C ARG A 70 14.59 0.14 -1.50
N TYR A 71 14.01 0.17 -0.30
CA TYR A 71 13.47 -1.05 0.35
C TYR A 71 12.09 -1.45 -0.21
N TYR A 72 11.60 -0.74 -1.22
CA TYR A 72 10.33 -0.98 -1.90
C TYR A 72 10.53 -1.25 -3.40
N GLU A 73 11.77 -1.47 -3.86
CA GLU A 73 12.09 -1.57 -5.28
C GLU A 73 11.33 -2.70 -5.98
N GLN A 74 11.12 -3.85 -5.33
CA GLN A 74 10.31 -4.93 -5.92
C GLN A 74 8.84 -4.53 -6.05
N LEU A 75 8.28 -3.85 -5.04
CA LEU A 75 6.91 -3.32 -5.07
C LEU A 75 6.73 -2.26 -6.18
N LEU A 76 7.67 -1.32 -6.29
CA LEU A 76 7.68 -0.28 -7.33
C LEU A 76 7.77 -0.90 -8.73
N LYS A 77 8.67 -1.89 -8.92
CA LYS A 77 8.80 -2.63 -10.18
C LYS A 77 7.53 -3.41 -10.55
N HIS A 78 6.93 -4.10 -9.58
CA HIS A 78 5.70 -4.86 -9.82
C HIS A 78 4.59 -3.94 -10.31
N VAL A 79 4.29 -2.85 -9.60
CA VAL A 79 3.24 -1.90 -10.04
C VAL A 79 3.60 -1.26 -11.39
N ALA A 80 4.86 -0.86 -11.61
CA ALA A 80 5.27 -0.26 -12.88
C ALA A 80 5.11 -1.20 -14.09
N SER A 81 5.28 -2.52 -13.90
CA SER A 81 5.13 -3.52 -14.98
C SER A 81 3.69 -3.68 -15.52
N PHE A 82 2.71 -3.04 -14.87
CA PHE A 82 1.32 -2.91 -15.33
C PHE A 82 0.99 -1.58 -16.03
N GLY A 83 1.99 -0.72 -16.27
CA GLY A 83 1.78 0.56 -16.97
C GLY A 83 1.58 1.75 -16.04
N PHE A 84 2.31 1.78 -14.92
CA PHE A 84 2.33 2.90 -13.98
C PHE A 84 3.74 3.48 -13.86
N ILE A 85 3.85 4.80 -13.67
CA ILE A 85 5.12 5.42 -13.25
C ILE A 85 5.09 5.55 -11.74
N MET A 86 5.92 4.76 -11.07
CA MET A 86 6.06 4.77 -9.61
C MET A 86 7.21 5.68 -9.21
N VAL A 87 6.92 6.75 -8.47
CA VAL A 87 7.91 7.71 -7.98
C VAL A 87 8.06 7.55 -6.47
N ALA A 88 9.27 7.20 -6.00
CA ALA A 88 9.60 6.98 -4.61
C ALA A 88 10.72 7.93 -4.14
N PRO A 89 10.37 9.15 -3.71
CA PRO A 89 11.33 10.13 -3.18
C PRO A 89 11.80 9.78 -1.77
N GLN A 90 13.10 9.97 -1.50
CA GLN A 90 13.77 9.76 -0.22
C GLN A 90 13.65 11.01 0.67
N PHE A 91 12.42 11.38 1.05
CA PHE A 91 12.19 12.48 1.97
C PHE A 91 12.58 12.12 3.42
N ALA A 92 12.72 13.12 4.29
CA ALA A 92 12.70 12.90 5.74
C ALA A 92 11.27 12.68 6.29
N LEU A 93 10.27 12.56 5.42
CA LEU A 93 8.84 12.38 5.72
C LEU A 93 8.27 11.23 4.88
N ALA A 94 7.48 10.37 5.52
CA ALA A 94 7.24 8.97 5.13
C ALA A 94 5.99 8.78 4.23
N GLY A 95 5.45 7.60 3.81
CA GLY A 95 5.55 6.17 4.17
C GLY A 95 4.33 5.35 3.65
N HIS A 96 3.96 4.12 4.02
CA HIS A 96 4.34 3.09 5.03
C HIS A 96 4.52 3.54 6.50
N ASN A 97 3.96 2.81 7.48
CA ASN A 97 4.06 3.17 8.91
C ASN A 97 3.62 4.64 9.16
N ARG A 98 4.46 5.46 9.84
CA ARG A 98 4.32 6.93 10.11
C ARG A 98 4.04 7.80 8.89
N GLY A 99 4.02 7.20 7.71
CA GLY A 99 3.91 7.91 6.47
C GLY A 99 2.82 7.46 5.52
N GLY A 100 2.20 6.30 5.79
CA GLY A 100 0.78 6.19 5.49
C GLY A 100 0.05 7.32 6.24
N HIS A 101 0.41 7.55 7.50
CA HIS A 101 0.02 8.76 8.25
C HIS A 101 0.37 10.07 7.52
N THR A 102 1.60 10.28 7.03
CA THR A 102 1.95 11.47 6.23
C THR A 102 1.08 11.64 4.98
N ALA A 103 0.80 10.56 4.24
CA ALA A 103 -0.06 10.61 3.05
C ALA A 103 -1.49 11.05 3.41
N PHE A 104 -2.05 10.53 4.50
CA PHE A 104 -3.33 11.00 5.05
C PHE A 104 -3.27 12.45 5.54
N SER A 105 -2.24 12.85 6.29
CA SER A 105 -2.05 14.24 6.76
C SER A 105 -1.92 15.24 5.60
N LEU A 106 -1.28 14.85 4.50
CA LEU A 106 -1.23 15.64 3.27
C LEU A 106 -2.60 15.71 2.58
N ALA A 107 -3.31 14.58 2.48
CA ALA A 107 -4.64 14.52 1.88
C ALA A 107 -5.69 15.33 2.67
N LEU A 108 -5.54 15.42 3.99
CA LEU A 108 -6.32 16.23 4.92
C LEU A 108 -5.90 17.72 4.95
N GLY A 109 -4.89 18.12 4.15
CA GLY A 109 -4.50 19.53 4.01
C GLY A 109 -3.64 20.10 5.15
N TYR A 110 -3.02 19.29 6.01
CA TYR A 110 -2.15 19.77 7.10
C TYR A 110 -0.78 20.30 6.62
N ALA A 111 -0.47 20.23 5.32
CA ALA A 111 0.76 20.81 4.78
C ALA A 111 0.68 22.35 4.78
N ASN A 112 1.67 23.01 5.39
CA ASN A 112 1.74 24.48 5.44
C ASN A 112 2.25 25.10 4.11
N THR A 113 1.98 24.42 3.00
CA THR A 113 2.31 24.82 1.63
C THR A 113 1.03 24.74 0.81
N SER A 114 0.78 25.75 -0.03
CA SER A 114 -0.37 25.75 -0.94
C SER A 114 -0.16 24.76 -2.09
N THR A 115 -0.24 23.46 -1.78
CA THR A 115 -0.14 22.39 -2.77
C THR A 115 -1.45 22.31 -3.54
N SER A 116 -1.49 22.91 -4.73
CA SER A 116 -2.55 22.71 -5.74
C SER A 116 -2.55 21.27 -6.32
N LEU A 117 -2.00 20.29 -5.60
CA LEU A 117 -1.90 18.90 -5.99
C LEU A 117 -3.25 18.22 -5.81
N LYS A 118 -3.93 17.97 -6.92
CA LYS A 118 -5.10 17.08 -6.96
C LYS A 118 -4.60 15.66 -7.15
N PHE A 119 -4.80 14.82 -6.14
CA PHE A 119 -4.66 13.37 -6.24
C PHE A 119 -6.04 12.77 -6.59
N SER A 120 -6.06 11.66 -7.32
CA SER A 120 -7.31 10.98 -7.73
C SER A 120 -7.70 9.83 -6.79
N VAL A 121 -6.76 9.36 -5.97
CA VAL A 121 -6.86 8.16 -5.15
C VAL A 121 -5.84 8.26 -4.00
N LEU A 122 -6.13 7.63 -2.86
CA LEU A 122 -5.22 7.52 -1.72
C LEU A 122 -5.03 6.04 -1.34
N ILE A 123 -3.79 5.64 -1.07
CA ILE A 123 -3.46 4.30 -0.56
C ILE A 123 -2.64 4.43 0.73
N GLY A 124 -3.14 3.88 1.83
CA GLY A 124 -2.41 3.71 3.08
C GLY A 124 -1.83 2.30 3.18
N LEU A 125 -0.52 2.16 2.96
CA LEU A 125 0.20 0.93 3.29
C LEU A 125 0.54 0.93 4.78
N ASP A 126 -0.10 0.02 5.51
CA ASP A 126 -0.10 -0.16 6.97
C ASP A 126 0.21 1.14 7.77
N PRO A 127 -0.71 2.12 7.74
CA PRO A 127 -0.48 3.43 8.33
C PRO A 127 -0.45 3.39 9.86
N VAL A 128 0.49 4.13 10.47
CA VAL A 128 0.66 4.23 11.92
C VAL A 128 0.66 5.69 12.38
N ALA A 129 -0.27 6.06 13.25
CA ALA A 129 -0.52 7.41 13.72
C ALA A 129 0.17 7.78 15.04
N GLY A 130 0.89 6.87 15.70
CA GLY A 130 1.49 7.14 17.01
C GLY A 130 2.02 5.90 17.71
N THR A 131 2.28 6.02 19.02
CA THR A 131 2.57 4.88 19.92
C THR A 131 1.38 4.49 20.79
N GLY A 132 0.24 5.17 20.64
CA GLY A 132 -1.02 4.90 21.32
C GLY A 132 -1.95 6.10 21.26
N ARG A 133 -3.21 5.92 21.68
CA ARG A 133 -4.31 6.88 21.52
C ARG A 133 -4.03 8.31 21.97
N SER A 134 -3.38 8.48 23.13
CA SER A 134 -2.98 9.78 23.71
C SER A 134 -1.63 10.30 23.18
N SER A 135 -0.96 9.54 22.31
CA SER A 135 0.45 9.69 21.93
C SER A 135 0.59 9.62 20.41
N GLN A 136 -0.28 10.35 19.71
CA GLN A 136 -0.23 10.51 18.26
C GLN A 136 0.98 11.32 17.80
N LEU A 137 1.36 11.10 16.55
CA LEU A 137 2.31 11.93 15.82
C LEU A 137 1.66 13.30 15.51
N PRO A 138 2.44 14.40 15.48
CA PRO A 138 1.96 15.66 14.94
C PRO A 138 1.96 15.61 13.39
N PRO A 139 0.89 16.06 12.71
CA PRO A 139 -0.40 16.48 13.28
C PRO A 139 -1.22 15.28 13.76
N ALA A 140 -1.88 15.40 14.93
CA ALA A 140 -2.79 14.35 15.39
C ALA A 140 -4.03 14.36 14.49
N ILE A 141 -4.15 13.35 13.63
CA ILE A 141 -5.24 13.23 12.64
C ILE A 141 -6.36 12.30 13.11
N LEU A 142 -6.07 11.29 13.93
CA LEU A 142 -7.11 10.37 14.40
C LEU A 142 -8.00 11.08 15.43
N THR A 143 -9.28 11.21 15.09
CA THR A 143 -10.34 11.77 15.92
C THR A 143 -11.11 10.70 16.69
N TYR A 144 -10.99 9.42 16.27
CA TYR A 144 -11.73 8.25 16.76
C TYR A 144 -13.23 8.22 16.42
N GLU A 145 -13.71 9.20 15.65
CA GLU A 145 -15.08 9.24 15.13
C GLU A 145 -15.15 8.59 13.73
N PRO A 146 -16.07 7.64 13.46
CA PRO A 146 -16.20 7.02 12.15
C PRO A 146 -16.46 8.05 11.05
N SER A 147 -15.84 7.86 9.87
CA SER A 147 -16.03 8.72 8.69
C SER A 147 -15.69 10.23 8.92
N SER A 148 -14.83 10.53 9.89
CA SER A 148 -14.35 11.86 10.23
C SER A 148 -13.52 12.52 9.12
N PHE A 149 -12.66 11.75 8.43
CA PHE A 149 -11.67 12.26 7.49
C PHE A 149 -12.34 12.96 6.31
N ASP A 150 -12.01 14.24 6.11
CA ASP A 150 -12.50 15.06 5.00
C ASP A 150 -11.70 14.81 3.70
N ILE A 151 -11.52 13.52 3.37
CA ILE A 151 -10.83 13.06 2.16
C ILE A 151 -11.89 12.76 1.12
N THR A 152 -11.80 13.43 -0.04
CA THR A 152 -12.83 13.41 -1.10
C THR A 152 -12.55 12.42 -2.24
N VAL A 153 -11.46 11.65 -2.13
CA VAL A 153 -11.06 10.63 -3.10
C VAL A 153 -11.29 9.22 -2.56
N PRO A 154 -11.38 8.19 -3.42
CA PRO A 154 -11.39 6.79 -2.97
C PRO A 154 -10.13 6.43 -2.16
N VAL A 155 -10.32 5.78 -1.01
CA VAL A 155 -9.22 5.39 -0.10
C VAL A 155 -9.10 3.87 0.05
N LEU A 156 -7.91 3.32 -0.20
CA LEU A 156 -7.56 1.94 0.12
C LEU A 156 -6.59 1.91 1.30
N VAL A 157 -6.86 1.07 2.30
CA VAL A 157 -5.95 0.78 3.41
C VAL A 157 -5.54 -0.69 3.33
N ILE A 158 -4.24 -0.97 3.18
CA ILE A 158 -3.70 -2.34 3.24
C ILE A 158 -2.99 -2.51 4.59
N GLY A 159 -3.55 -3.30 5.50
CA GLY A 159 -3.00 -3.53 6.85
C GLY A 159 -2.18 -4.82 6.97
N THR A 160 -1.48 -5.00 8.09
CA THR A 160 -0.81 -6.27 8.45
C THR A 160 -1.38 -6.85 9.74
N GLY A 161 -1.69 -8.15 9.76
CA GLY A 161 -2.39 -8.78 10.88
C GLY A 161 -1.54 -9.06 12.12
N LEU A 162 -0.21 -8.95 12.02
CA LEU A 162 0.73 -9.09 13.14
C LEU A 162 1.37 -7.75 13.54
N GLY A 163 0.90 -6.62 12.98
CA GLY A 163 1.52 -5.30 13.20
C GLY A 163 1.37 -4.76 14.64
N ASP A 164 0.30 -5.15 15.33
CA ASP A 164 0.00 -4.79 16.73
C ASP A 164 0.51 -5.84 17.75
N GLU A 165 1.16 -6.91 17.31
CA GLU A 165 1.87 -7.84 18.18
C GLU A 165 3.28 -7.36 18.55
N SER A 166 3.67 -7.59 19.81
CA SER A 166 5.06 -7.50 20.26
C SER A 166 5.78 -8.82 20.06
N GLU A 167 6.95 -8.80 19.42
CA GLU A 167 7.83 -9.98 19.33
C GLU A 167 8.38 -10.39 20.71
N ASN A 168 8.63 -9.41 21.59
CA ASN A 168 9.06 -9.64 22.96
C ASN A 168 8.76 -8.43 23.86
N ALA A 169 8.87 -8.61 25.18
CA ALA A 169 8.52 -7.60 26.17
C ALA A 169 9.42 -6.34 26.20
N LEU A 170 10.52 -6.30 25.45
CA LEU A 170 11.42 -5.15 25.37
C LEU A 170 11.06 -4.19 24.22
N PHE A 171 10.40 -4.68 23.18
CA PHE A 171 10.02 -3.89 22.00
C PHE A 171 8.49 -3.80 21.88
N PRO A 172 7.91 -2.58 21.88
CA PRO A 172 6.48 -2.40 21.67
C PRO A 172 6.09 -2.78 20.23
N PRO A 173 4.80 -2.98 19.95
CA PRO A 173 4.32 -3.28 18.61
C PRO A 173 4.68 -2.19 17.59
N CYS A 174 4.82 -2.56 16.31
CA CYS A 174 5.20 -1.63 15.25
C CYS A 174 4.03 -0.72 14.83
N ALA A 175 2.82 -1.27 14.89
CA ALA A 175 1.55 -0.62 14.56
C ALA A 175 0.53 -0.88 15.69
N PRO A 176 0.66 -0.21 16.87
CA PRO A 176 -0.19 -0.50 18.02
C PRO A 176 -1.69 -0.27 17.78
N VAL A 177 -2.53 -1.01 18.52
CA VAL A 177 -3.98 -0.77 18.63
C VAL A 177 -4.26 0.71 18.95
N ASP A 178 -5.42 1.20 18.51
CA ASP A 178 -5.85 2.60 18.53
C ASP A 178 -5.00 3.57 17.67
N VAL A 179 -3.94 3.13 16.99
CA VAL A 179 -3.12 4.01 16.11
C VAL A 179 -2.68 3.34 14.80
N ASN A 180 -3.24 2.18 14.45
CA ASN A 180 -2.89 1.42 13.25
C ASN A 180 -3.96 1.50 12.14
N HIS A 181 -3.74 0.74 11.06
CA HIS A 181 -4.59 0.66 9.86
C HIS A 181 -6.10 0.54 10.11
N THR A 182 -6.53 -0.01 11.25
CA THR A 182 -7.94 -0.15 11.62
C THR A 182 -8.60 1.20 11.89
N GLU A 183 -7.96 2.07 12.68
CA GLU A 183 -8.53 3.40 12.95
C GLU A 183 -8.44 4.30 11.71
N PHE A 184 -7.38 4.19 10.89
CA PHE A 184 -7.31 4.88 9.59
C PHE A 184 -8.50 4.54 8.68
N TYR A 185 -8.81 3.25 8.52
CA TYR A 185 -9.96 2.83 7.70
C TYR A 185 -11.30 3.22 8.33
N ARG A 186 -11.44 3.14 9.66
CA ARG A 186 -12.65 3.56 10.38
C ARG A 186 -12.97 5.05 10.14
N GLU A 187 -11.94 5.89 10.13
CA GLU A 187 -12.08 7.33 9.94
C GLU A 187 -12.28 7.75 8.46
N CYS A 188 -11.98 6.87 7.49
CA CYS A 188 -12.29 7.10 6.08
C CYS A 188 -13.80 7.21 5.80
N ARG A 189 -14.18 8.18 4.98
CA ARG A 189 -15.48 8.21 4.29
C ARG A 189 -15.49 7.26 3.10
N ALA A 190 -16.70 6.85 2.69
CA ALA A 190 -16.89 6.10 1.46
C ALA A 190 -16.59 6.97 0.20
N PRO A 191 -16.07 6.40 -0.89
CA PRO A 191 -15.71 5.00 -1.04
C PRO A 191 -14.36 4.67 -0.39
N CYS A 192 -14.34 3.64 0.47
CA CYS A 192 -13.14 3.21 1.17
C CYS A 192 -13.07 1.69 1.36
N TYR A 193 -11.85 1.15 1.34
CA TYR A 193 -11.55 -0.28 1.34
C TYR A 193 -10.48 -0.61 2.39
N GLN A 194 -10.60 -1.78 3.02
CA GLN A 194 -9.58 -2.35 3.90
C GLN A 194 -9.32 -3.81 3.53
N LEU A 195 -8.04 -4.15 3.34
CA LEU A 195 -7.60 -5.53 3.13
C LEU A 195 -6.39 -5.78 4.04
N VAL A 196 -6.45 -6.78 4.91
CA VAL A 196 -5.39 -7.03 5.91
C VAL A 196 -4.70 -8.36 5.63
N THR A 197 -3.38 -8.33 5.45
CA THR A 197 -2.58 -9.56 5.26
C THR A 197 -2.36 -10.22 6.62
N LYS A 198 -3.25 -11.15 6.97
CA LYS A 198 -3.43 -11.70 8.32
C LYS A 198 -2.14 -12.25 8.94
N ASP A 199 -1.43 -13.08 8.19
CA ASP A 199 -0.32 -13.88 8.69
C ASP A 199 1.05 -13.20 8.54
N TYR A 200 1.06 -11.87 8.35
CA TYR A 200 2.26 -11.07 8.07
C TYR A 200 2.44 -9.92 9.05
N GLY A 201 3.71 -9.59 9.28
CA GLY A 201 4.15 -8.48 10.10
C GLY A 201 4.36 -7.19 9.31
N HIS A 202 4.37 -6.10 10.06
CA HIS A 202 4.49 -4.74 9.55
C HIS A 202 5.67 -4.53 8.57
N LEU A 203 6.81 -5.17 8.81
CA LEU A 203 8.03 -5.01 8.01
C LEU A 203 8.17 -6.05 6.89
N ASP A 204 7.19 -6.93 6.67
CA ASP A 204 7.27 -7.99 5.66
C ASP A 204 7.01 -7.53 4.22
N MET A 205 6.51 -6.31 4.04
CA MET A 205 6.39 -5.68 2.71
C MET A 205 7.70 -5.06 2.20
N LEU A 206 8.79 -5.13 2.96
CA LEU A 206 10.11 -4.63 2.55
C LEU A 206 10.89 -5.69 1.77
N ASP A 207 11.77 -5.22 0.88
CA ASP A 207 12.69 -6.07 0.11
C ASP A 207 13.69 -6.81 1.01
N ASP A 208 14.13 -8.00 0.59
CA ASP A 208 14.90 -8.93 1.44
C ASP A 208 16.33 -8.46 1.81
N TYR A 209 16.80 -7.37 1.18
CA TYR A 209 18.04 -6.67 1.54
C TYR A 209 17.84 -5.51 2.53
N ALA A 210 16.61 -5.25 2.98
CA ALA A 210 16.37 -4.41 4.14
C ALA A 210 17.15 -4.99 5.35
N PRO A 211 17.78 -4.16 6.21
CA PRO A 211 18.60 -4.66 7.30
C PRO A 211 17.82 -5.56 8.25
N LYS A 212 18.19 -6.85 8.32
CA LYS A 212 17.57 -7.84 9.23
C LYS A 212 17.58 -7.42 10.70
N LEU A 213 18.58 -6.61 11.10
CA LEU A 213 18.65 -6.00 12.43
C LEU A 213 17.46 -5.09 12.76
N VAL A 214 16.73 -4.60 11.74
CA VAL A 214 15.51 -3.80 11.91
C VAL A 214 14.26 -4.68 11.80
N THR A 215 14.24 -5.67 10.90
CA THR A 215 13.04 -6.49 10.68
C THR A 215 12.80 -7.48 11.82
N CYS A 216 13.84 -8.17 12.31
CA CYS A 216 13.74 -9.18 13.37
C CYS A 216 13.51 -8.60 14.80
N LEU A 217 13.25 -7.28 14.93
CA LEU A 217 12.87 -6.65 16.21
C LEU A 217 11.35 -6.64 16.42
N TYR A 218 10.59 -6.90 15.37
CA TYR A 218 9.13 -6.88 15.35
C TYR A 218 8.62 -8.23 14.86
N LYS A 219 7.33 -8.48 15.07
CA LYS A 219 6.73 -9.76 14.67
C LYS A 219 6.83 -9.90 13.16
N GLU A 220 7.40 -11.02 12.70
CA GLU A 220 7.46 -11.41 11.29
C GLU A 220 6.48 -12.56 11.01
N GLY A 221 5.91 -12.58 9.81
CA GLY A 221 5.10 -13.69 9.32
C GLY A 221 5.93 -14.96 9.07
N SER A 222 5.29 -16.12 9.17
CA SER A 222 5.95 -17.42 8.93
C SER A 222 6.16 -17.74 7.44
N SER A 223 5.59 -16.94 6.55
CA SER A 223 5.53 -17.15 5.10
C SER A 223 6.48 -16.23 4.34
N CYS A 224 6.74 -16.55 3.06
CA CYS A 224 7.73 -15.85 2.25
C CYS A 224 7.34 -14.38 2.00
N LYS A 225 8.23 -13.43 2.32
CA LYS A 225 8.01 -11.98 2.14
C LYS A 225 7.76 -11.57 0.69
N ASP A 226 8.27 -12.31 -0.28
CA ASP A 226 7.96 -12.13 -1.71
C ASP A 226 6.46 -12.38 -2.03
N VAL A 227 5.80 -13.31 -1.33
CA VAL A 227 4.36 -13.57 -1.47
C VAL A 227 3.54 -12.40 -0.89
N MET A 228 3.98 -11.82 0.23
CA MET A 228 3.44 -10.57 0.78
C MET A 228 3.59 -9.41 -0.22
N ARG A 229 4.80 -9.14 -0.71
CA ARG A 229 5.08 -8.05 -1.64
C ARG A 229 4.25 -8.15 -2.93
N ARG A 230 4.15 -9.34 -3.54
CA ARG A 230 3.28 -9.56 -4.71
C ARG A 230 1.80 -9.37 -4.41
N THR A 231 1.34 -9.73 -3.20
CA THR A 231 -0.08 -9.54 -2.83
C THR A 231 -0.42 -8.07 -2.63
N VAL A 232 0.41 -7.33 -1.89
CA VAL A 232 0.28 -5.87 -1.75
C VAL A 232 0.31 -5.19 -3.13
N ALA A 233 1.27 -5.57 -3.98
CA ALA A 233 1.40 -5.01 -5.33
C ALA A 233 0.17 -5.31 -6.21
N GLY A 234 -0.34 -6.55 -6.19
CA GLY A 234 -1.51 -6.94 -6.97
C GLY A 234 -2.79 -6.26 -6.52
N ILE A 235 -2.99 -6.07 -5.20
CA ILE A 235 -4.11 -5.27 -4.67
C ILE A 235 -3.98 -3.81 -5.13
N MET A 236 -2.78 -3.21 -5.07
CA MET A 236 -2.55 -1.85 -5.57
C MET A 236 -2.84 -1.73 -7.08
N VAL A 237 -2.40 -2.68 -7.90
CA VAL A 237 -2.67 -2.71 -9.35
C VAL A 237 -4.16 -2.84 -9.64
N ALA A 238 -4.85 -3.80 -9.01
CA ALA A 238 -6.29 -3.99 -9.16
C ALA A 238 -7.08 -2.74 -8.76
N TYR A 239 -6.68 -2.08 -7.67
CA TYR A 239 -7.31 -0.85 -7.20
C TYR A 239 -7.04 0.35 -8.13
N PHE A 240 -5.79 0.53 -8.60
CA PHE A 240 -5.49 1.58 -9.56
C PHE A 240 -6.23 1.39 -10.89
N LYS A 241 -6.35 0.15 -11.40
CA LYS A 241 -7.17 -0.17 -12.57
C LYS A 241 -8.64 0.21 -12.37
N ALA A 242 -9.23 -0.17 -11.24
CA ALA A 242 -10.63 0.11 -10.93
C ALA A 242 -10.91 1.62 -10.86
N ILE A 243 -10.03 2.40 -10.23
CA ILE A 243 -10.23 3.83 -9.98
C ILE A 243 -9.75 4.72 -11.15
N MET A 244 -8.76 4.30 -11.93
CA MET A 244 -8.11 5.13 -12.96
C MET A 244 -8.25 4.60 -14.40
N GLY A 245 -8.52 3.30 -14.59
CA GLY A 245 -8.59 2.64 -15.90
C GLY A 245 -9.96 2.07 -16.27
N GLU A 246 -10.97 2.24 -15.41
CA GLU A 246 -12.33 1.71 -15.57
C GLU A 246 -12.42 0.17 -15.65
N GLU A 247 -11.38 -0.56 -15.22
CA GLU A 247 -11.35 -2.03 -15.10
C GLU A 247 -11.45 -2.46 -13.62
N ASP A 248 -12.65 -2.81 -13.13
CA ASP A 248 -12.89 -3.16 -11.71
C ASP A 248 -12.86 -4.67 -11.40
N GLY A 249 -12.86 -5.54 -12.42
CA GLY A 249 -12.98 -7.00 -12.27
C GLY A 249 -11.95 -7.61 -11.31
N ASP A 250 -10.66 -7.30 -11.49
CA ASP A 250 -9.57 -7.78 -10.61
C ASP A 250 -9.84 -7.43 -9.14
N LEU A 251 -10.31 -6.21 -8.87
CA LEU A 251 -10.61 -5.74 -7.50
C LEU A 251 -11.86 -6.43 -6.94
N MET A 252 -12.92 -6.54 -7.74
CA MET A 252 -14.18 -7.13 -7.32
C MET A 252 -14.05 -8.63 -7.02
N ASP A 253 -13.20 -9.34 -7.74
CA ASP A 253 -12.90 -10.74 -7.47
C ASP A 253 -12.05 -10.91 -6.20
N ILE A 254 -11.05 -10.05 -5.96
CA ILE A 254 -10.29 -10.03 -4.69
C ILE A 254 -11.23 -9.81 -3.50
N LEU A 255 -12.18 -8.87 -3.60
CA LEU A 255 -13.12 -8.53 -2.51
C LEU A 255 -14.15 -9.64 -2.24
N LYS A 256 -14.62 -10.36 -3.28
CA LYS A 256 -15.60 -11.45 -3.14
C LYS A 256 -14.96 -12.81 -2.81
N HIS A 257 -13.73 -13.01 -3.26
CA HIS A 257 -13.03 -14.28 -3.22
C HIS A 257 -11.59 -14.11 -2.70
N PRO A 258 -11.39 -13.63 -1.46
CA PRO A 258 -10.06 -13.36 -0.90
C PRO A 258 -9.15 -14.61 -0.82
N GLY A 259 -9.73 -15.82 -0.82
CA GLY A 259 -8.99 -17.07 -0.94
C GLY A 259 -8.31 -17.32 -2.30
N LEU A 260 -8.51 -16.44 -3.30
CA LEU A 260 -7.76 -16.44 -4.56
C LEU A 260 -6.44 -15.65 -4.48
N THR A 261 -6.21 -14.92 -3.39
CA THR A 261 -5.00 -14.12 -3.21
C THR A 261 -3.84 -14.96 -2.64
N PRO A 262 -2.56 -14.60 -2.89
CA PRO A 262 -1.43 -15.42 -2.46
C PRO A 262 -1.20 -15.46 -0.94
N THR A 263 -1.81 -14.55 -0.18
CA THR A 263 -1.81 -14.53 1.29
C THR A 263 -3.23 -14.61 1.84
N THR A 264 -3.38 -15.00 3.10
CA THR A 264 -4.68 -14.88 3.78
C THR A 264 -5.03 -13.40 3.97
N LEU A 265 -6.14 -12.96 3.37
CA LEU A 265 -6.70 -11.62 3.62
C LEU A 265 -7.86 -11.71 4.60
N ASP A 266 -7.70 -11.11 5.78
CA ASP A 266 -8.69 -11.13 6.88
C ASP A 266 -8.37 -10.02 7.90
N PRO A 267 -9.24 -9.01 8.09
CA PRO A 267 -10.50 -8.78 7.38
C PRO A 267 -10.31 -8.27 5.93
N VAL A 268 -11.39 -8.40 5.16
CA VAL A 268 -11.60 -7.73 3.86
C VAL A 268 -12.93 -6.99 3.92
N GLU A 269 -12.87 -5.66 3.94
CA GLU A 269 -14.04 -4.79 4.11
C GLU A 269 -14.03 -3.63 3.12
N TYR A 270 -15.22 -3.10 2.82
CA TYR A 270 -15.36 -1.89 2.02
C TYR A 270 -16.70 -1.19 2.28
N ARG A 271 -16.73 0.12 2.06
CA ARG A 271 -17.93 0.98 2.08
C ARG A 271 -17.96 1.78 0.79
N LEU A 272 -19.09 1.79 0.06
CA LEU A 272 -19.23 2.49 -1.23
C LEU A 272 -20.12 3.74 -1.15
N ALA A 273 -20.96 3.84 -0.11
CA ALA A 273 -21.81 4.97 0.24
C ALA A 273 -22.01 4.99 1.77
#